data_AF-B0NSL8-F1
#
_entry.id   AF-B0NSL8-F1
#
_cell.length_a   1.000
_cell.length_b   1.000
_cell.length_c   1.000
_cell.angle_alpha   90.00
_cell.angle_beta   90.00
_cell.angle_gamma   90.00
#
_symmetry.space_group_name_H-M   'P 1'
#
loop_
_entity.id
_entity.type
_entity.pdbx_description
1 polymer ?
#
loop_
_entity_poly.entity_id
_entity_poly.type
_entity_poly.pdbx_seq_one_letter_code
_entity_poly.pdbx_strand_id
1 'polypeptide(L)'
;MKTLIGFEEIEDKIITLRGQKVLLDRDVATLCGVETKRVNEALRNNLDKFPKDYCFTLQVSEKQYLVENFDRFSVLKHSTVEPKAFTEKGLYMLATILKSSRATNATFAIIETFAKLRELSRTLNNLPDASEEQQKSLLEKSGDLFTDLLDNNLQATDSETTIELNLAVLKVKHTVKRKADKE
;
A
#
# COMPACT_ATOMS: atom_id res chain seq x y z
N MET A 1 -11.80 -12.40 11.64
CA MET A 1 -10.81 -11.33 11.90
C MET A 1 -10.34 -10.77 10.57
N LYS A 2 -10.36 -9.45 10.40
CA LYS A 2 -9.93 -8.74 9.19
C LYS A 2 -8.41 -8.55 9.31
N THR A 3 -7.62 -9.54 8.91
CA THR A 3 -6.16 -9.43 8.95
C THR A 3 -5.71 -8.53 7.81
N LEU A 4 -5.63 -7.23 8.07
CA LEU A 4 -4.90 -6.31 7.21
C LEU A 4 -3.41 -6.65 7.31
N ILE A 5 -2.73 -6.56 6.17
CA ILE A 5 -1.29 -6.73 6.08
C ILE A 5 -0.66 -5.50 6.77
N GLY A 6 0.17 -5.71 7.78
CA GLY A 6 0.88 -4.61 8.46
C GLY A 6 1.87 -3.92 7.52
N PHE A 7 2.08 -2.61 7.70
CA PHE A 7 3.02 -1.84 6.88
C PHE A 7 4.45 -2.36 7.01
N GLU A 8 4.89 -2.67 8.24
CA GLU A 8 6.16 -3.35 8.54
C GLU A 8 6.36 -4.65 7.72
N GLU A 9 5.32 -5.49 7.60
CA GLU A 9 5.42 -6.75 6.83
C GLU A 9 5.72 -6.51 5.33
N ILE A 10 5.30 -5.35 4.81
CA ILE A 10 5.49 -4.97 3.41
C ILE A 10 6.83 -4.28 3.22
N GLU A 11 7.21 -3.37 4.11
CA GLU A 11 8.41 -2.54 3.99
C GLU A 11 9.68 -3.40 3.88
N ASP A 12 9.82 -4.39 4.77
CA ASP A 12 10.93 -5.35 4.73
C ASP A 12 10.97 -6.16 3.42
N LYS A 13 9.85 -6.26 2.72
CA LYS A 13 9.72 -7.02 1.47
C LYS A 13 10.05 -6.22 0.23
N ILE A 14 9.99 -4.90 0.30
CA ILE A 14 10.25 -4.03 -0.84
C ILE A 14 11.74 -4.01 -1.16
N ILE A 15 12.08 -4.25 -2.42
CA ILE A 15 13.43 -4.10 -2.95
C ILE A 15 13.44 -3.10 -4.11
N THR A 16 14.59 -2.50 -4.37
CA THR A 16 14.77 -1.61 -5.54
C THR A 16 15.45 -2.38 -6.66
N LEU A 17 14.74 -2.54 -7.79
CA LEU A 17 15.28 -3.11 -9.03
C LEU A 17 14.95 -2.18 -10.19
N ARG A 18 15.92 -1.93 -11.07
CA ARG A 18 15.76 -1.03 -12.23
C ARG A 18 15.22 0.36 -11.86
N GLY A 19 15.59 0.87 -10.68
CA GLY A 19 15.11 2.15 -10.15
C GLY A 19 13.65 2.15 -9.66
N GLN A 20 13.02 0.97 -9.55
CA GLN A 20 11.64 0.82 -9.11
C GLN A 20 11.57 0.03 -7.80
N LYS A 21 10.71 0.46 -6.88
CA LYS A 21 10.31 -0.33 -5.72
C LYS A 21 9.41 -1.48 -6.19
N VAL A 22 9.79 -2.71 -5.89
CA VAL A 22 9.08 -3.91 -6.34
C VAL A 22 8.96 -4.95 -5.23
N LEU A 23 7.95 -5.81 -5.37
CA LEU A 23 7.82 -7.06 -4.62
C LEU A 23 7.99 -8.24 -5.58
N LEU A 24 8.73 -9.27 -5.15
CA LEU A 24 8.82 -10.50 -5.92
C LEU A 24 7.55 -11.34 -5.76
N ASP A 25 7.23 -12.16 -6.76
CA ASP A 25 6.09 -13.07 -6.79
C ASP A 25 5.90 -13.89 -5.49
N ARG A 26 6.99 -14.37 -4.88
CA ARG A 26 6.99 -15.07 -3.58
C ARG A 26 6.57 -14.20 -2.40
N ASP A 27 6.96 -12.93 -2.43
CA ASP A 27 6.65 -11.98 -1.37
C ASP A 27 5.19 -11.55 -1.50
N VAL A 28 4.74 -11.29 -2.73
CA VAL A 28 3.32 -11.06 -3.05
C VAL A 28 2.46 -12.25 -2.62
N ALA A 29 2.90 -13.47 -2.92
CA ALA A 29 2.18 -14.68 -2.54
C ALA A 29 2.04 -14.80 -1.01
N THR A 30 3.11 -14.52 -0.28
CA THR A 30 3.12 -14.51 1.19
C THR A 30 2.13 -13.48 1.73
N LEU A 31 2.19 -12.25 1.22
CA LEU A 31 1.32 -11.14 1.62
C LEU A 31 -0.15 -11.41 1.29
N CYS A 32 -0.43 -12.06 0.16
CA CYS A 32 -1.78 -12.45 -0.23
C CYS A 32 -2.24 -13.78 0.39
N GLY A 33 -1.39 -14.51 1.11
CA GLY A 33 -1.72 -15.82 1.70
C GLY A 33 -2.06 -16.88 0.64
N VAL A 34 -1.34 -16.88 -0.48
CA VAL A 34 -1.47 -17.84 -1.59
C VAL A 34 -0.12 -18.42 -1.95
N GLU A 35 -0.09 -19.47 -2.77
CA GLU A 35 1.17 -20.00 -3.31
C GLU A 35 1.71 -19.11 -4.44
N THR A 36 3.05 -19.03 -4.58
CA THR A 36 3.71 -18.29 -5.66
C THR A 36 3.21 -18.70 -7.06
N LYS A 37 2.92 -20.00 -7.23
CA LYS A 37 2.34 -20.52 -8.48
C LYS A 37 1.01 -19.84 -8.83
N ARG A 38 0.17 -19.53 -7.84
CA ARG A 38 -1.14 -18.87 -8.05
C ARG A 38 -0.97 -17.42 -8.49
N VAL A 39 0.01 -16.70 -7.97
CA VAL A 39 0.36 -15.35 -8.43
C VAL A 39 0.81 -15.38 -9.89
N ASN A 40 1.71 -16.31 -10.23
CA ASN A 40 2.22 -16.44 -11.59
C ASN A 40 1.17 -16.95 -12.59
N GLU A 41 0.26 -17.81 -12.16
CA GLU A 41 -0.91 -18.23 -12.95
C GLU A 41 -1.88 -17.08 -13.19
N ALA A 42 -2.17 -16.27 -12.16
CA ALA A 42 -3.03 -15.09 -12.27
C ALA A 42 -2.48 -14.10 -13.32
N LEU A 43 -1.18 -13.83 -13.30
CA LEU A 43 -0.52 -13.02 -14.32
C LEU A 43 -0.65 -13.65 -15.71
N ARG A 44 -0.27 -14.92 -15.86
CA ARG A 44 -0.26 -15.60 -17.17
C ARG A 44 -1.64 -15.64 -17.82
N ASN A 45 -2.69 -15.83 -17.02
CA ASN A 45 -4.07 -15.93 -17.52
C ASN A 45 -4.70 -14.56 -17.79
N ASN A 46 -4.04 -13.44 -17.44
CA ASN A 46 -4.58 -12.08 -17.58
C ASN A 46 -3.52 -11.10 -18.14
N LEU A 47 -2.65 -11.55 -19.05
CA LEU A 47 -1.53 -10.73 -19.56
C LEU A 47 -1.98 -9.41 -20.19
N ASP A 48 -3.21 -9.35 -20.73
CA ASP A 48 -3.86 -8.15 -21.25
C ASP A 48 -3.98 -7.03 -20.20
N LYS A 49 -4.02 -7.39 -18.92
CA LYS A 49 -4.11 -6.45 -17.79
C LYS A 49 -2.77 -5.97 -17.24
N PHE A 50 -1.65 -6.51 -17.73
CA PHE A 50 -0.31 -6.16 -17.26
C PHE A 50 0.52 -5.50 -18.37
N PRO A 51 0.36 -4.18 -18.57
CA PRO A 51 1.27 -3.40 -19.38
C PRO A 51 2.74 -3.52 -18.93
N LYS A 52 3.66 -3.08 -19.79
CA LYS A 52 5.12 -3.25 -19.62
C LYS A 52 5.68 -2.71 -18.29
N ASP A 53 5.03 -1.74 -17.64
CA ASP A 53 5.45 -1.12 -16.38
C ASP A 53 4.82 -1.74 -15.12
N TYR A 54 3.99 -2.78 -15.25
CA TYR A 54 3.30 -3.41 -14.11
C TYR A 54 4.13 -4.52 -13.49
N CYS A 55 4.82 -5.30 -14.32
CA CYS A 55 5.66 -6.37 -13.85
C CYS A 55 6.74 -6.70 -14.89
N PHE A 56 7.80 -7.35 -14.42
CA PHE A 56 8.83 -7.88 -15.29
C PHE A 56 9.41 -9.16 -14.70
N THR A 57 9.95 -10.00 -15.57
CA THR A 57 10.76 -11.16 -15.13
C THR A 57 12.19 -10.68 -14.88
N LEU A 58 12.78 -11.12 -13.77
CA LEU A 58 14.17 -10.79 -13.45
C LEU A 58 15.12 -11.36 -14.49
N GLN A 59 16.19 -10.64 -14.77
CA GLN A 59 17.35 -11.17 -15.47
C GLN A 59 18.12 -12.13 -14.55
N VAL A 60 18.87 -13.06 -15.15
CA VAL A 60 19.72 -13.99 -14.40
C VAL A 60 20.70 -13.24 -13.48
N SER A 61 21.27 -12.14 -13.95
CA SER A 61 22.15 -11.26 -13.16
C SER A 61 21.42 -10.58 -11.99
N GLU A 62 20.19 -10.11 -12.19
CA GLU A 62 19.38 -9.51 -11.12
C GLU A 62 19.02 -10.54 -10.05
N LYS A 63 18.65 -11.76 -10.44
CA LYS A 63 18.42 -12.86 -9.52
C LYS A 63 19.69 -13.22 -8.74
N GLN A 64 20.84 -13.30 -9.41
CA GLN A 64 22.12 -13.60 -8.77
C GLN A 64 22.47 -12.53 -7.74
N TYR A 65 22.35 -11.25 -8.11
CA TYR A 65 22.52 -10.12 -7.21
C TYR A 65 21.63 -10.25 -5.96
N LEU A 66 20.37 -10.62 -6.12
CA LEU A 66 19.46 -10.83 -4.99
C LEU A 66 19.91 -11.96 -4.06
N VAL A 67 20.39 -13.08 -4.61
CA VAL A 67 20.89 -14.21 -3.83
C VAL A 67 22.15 -13.84 -3.04
N GLU A 68 23.03 -13.01 -3.61
CA GLU A 68 24.30 -12.61 -3.00
C GLU A 68 24.14 -11.55 -1.91
N ASN A 69 23.17 -10.65 -2.06
CA ASN A 69 23.04 -9.47 -1.19
C ASN A 69 21.93 -9.60 -0.14
N PHE A 70 21.07 -10.61 -0.24
CA PHE A 70 19.96 -10.79 0.69
C PHE A 70 19.76 -12.26 1.07
N ASP A 71 20.03 -12.61 2.33
CA ASP A 71 19.97 -14.00 2.84
C ASP A 71 18.61 -14.67 2.58
N ARG A 72 17.51 -13.90 2.64
CA ARG A 72 16.15 -14.40 2.40
C ARG A 72 15.93 -14.95 1.00
N PHE A 73 16.78 -14.60 0.04
CA PHE A 73 16.70 -15.06 -1.35
C PHE A 73 17.61 -16.26 -1.63
N SER A 74 18.31 -16.81 -0.63
CA SER A 74 19.13 -18.03 -0.75
C SER A 74 18.41 -19.21 -1.43
N VAL A 75 17.10 -19.37 -1.20
CA VAL A 75 16.26 -20.39 -1.86
C VAL A 75 16.20 -20.27 -3.40
N LEU A 76 16.52 -19.10 -3.95
CA LEU A 76 16.54 -18.86 -5.40
C LEU A 76 17.84 -19.35 -6.06
N LYS A 77 18.89 -19.67 -5.28
CA LYS A 77 20.22 -20.04 -5.78
C LYS A 77 20.20 -21.22 -6.76
N HIS A 78 19.35 -22.21 -6.50
CA HIS A 78 19.23 -23.41 -7.33
C HIS A 78 17.91 -23.47 -8.11
N SER A 79 17.09 -22.43 -8.02
CA SER A 79 15.87 -22.33 -8.84
C SER A 79 16.29 -22.25 -10.31
N THR A 80 15.61 -22.98 -11.18
CA THR A 80 15.76 -22.84 -12.65
C THR A 80 14.84 -21.76 -13.22
N VAL A 81 13.99 -21.15 -12.39
CA VAL A 81 13.01 -20.16 -12.80
C VAL A 81 13.39 -18.79 -12.24
N GLU A 82 13.32 -17.78 -13.11
CA GLU A 82 13.48 -16.38 -12.77
C GLU A 82 12.19 -15.84 -12.12
N PRO A 83 12.30 -15.24 -10.92
CA PRO A 83 11.16 -14.61 -10.27
C PRO A 83 10.56 -13.50 -11.11
N LYS A 84 9.28 -13.21 -10.85
CA LYS A 84 8.64 -12.00 -11.37
C LYS A 84 8.63 -10.91 -10.30
N ALA A 85 8.99 -9.70 -10.71
CA ALA A 85 8.87 -8.50 -9.90
C ALA A 85 7.60 -7.74 -10.29
N PHE A 86 6.83 -7.31 -9.29
CA PHE A 86 5.63 -6.50 -9.43
C PHE A 86 5.88 -5.11 -8.88
N THR A 87 5.60 -4.09 -9.70
CA THR A 87 5.55 -2.70 -9.25
C THR A 87 4.26 -2.45 -8.47
N GLU A 88 4.14 -1.31 -7.81
CA GLU A 88 2.91 -0.89 -7.14
C GLU A 88 1.65 -1.05 -8.03
N LYS A 89 1.73 -0.59 -9.29
CA LYS A 89 0.63 -0.74 -10.26
C LYS A 89 0.32 -2.22 -10.55
N GLY A 90 1.35 -3.05 -10.68
CA GLY A 90 1.21 -4.50 -10.84
C GLY A 90 0.53 -5.16 -9.64
N LEU A 91 0.85 -4.71 -8.43
CA LEU A 91 0.22 -5.19 -7.19
C LEU A 91 -1.26 -4.81 -7.13
N TYR A 92 -1.60 -3.57 -7.49
CA TYR A 92 -3.01 -3.14 -7.60
C TYR A 92 -3.78 -4.00 -8.58
N MET A 93 -3.19 -4.30 -9.75
CA MET A 93 -3.83 -5.18 -10.72
C MET A 93 -4.01 -6.60 -10.16
N LEU A 94 -2.97 -7.18 -9.56
CA LEU A 94 -3.05 -8.51 -8.96
C LEU A 94 -4.11 -8.61 -7.86
N ALA A 95 -4.27 -7.58 -7.03
CA ALA A 95 -5.26 -7.56 -5.96
C ALA A 95 -6.70 -7.71 -6.49
N THR A 96 -6.97 -7.26 -7.72
CA THR A 96 -8.28 -7.43 -8.38
C THR A 96 -8.49 -8.83 -8.98
N ILE A 97 -7.42 -9.61 -9.16
CA ILE A 97 -7.46 -10.92 -9.82
C ILE A 97 -7.41 -12.05 -8.77
N LEU A 98 -6.59 -11.89 -7.73
CA LEU A 98 -6.45 -12.87 -6.65
C LEU A 98 -7.70 -12.89 -5.77
N LYS A 99 -8.15 -14.10 -5.41
CA LYS A 99 -9.40 -14.32 -4.66
C LYS A 99 -9.19 -14.67 -3.18
N SER A 100 -7.98 -14.54 -2.65
CA SER A 100 -7.72 -14.81 -1.24
C SER A 100 -8.33 -13.73 -0.35
N SER A 101 -8.68 -14.07 0.89
CA SER A 101 -9.24 -13.10 1.85
C SER A 101 -8.34 -11.87 2.05
N ARG A 102 -7.01 -12.07 2.10
CA ARG A 102 -6.03 -10.98 2.21
C ARG A 102 -6.04 -10.07 0.97
N ALA A 103 -6.04 -10.65 -0.25
CA ALA A 103 -6.10 -9.87 -1.48
C ALA A 103 -7.41 -9.09 -1.63
N THR A 104 -8.55 -9.73 -1.32
CA THR A 104 -9.86 -9.07 -1.32
C THR A 104 -9.91 -7.91 -0.33
N ASN A 105 -9.41 -8.09 0.88
CA ASN A 105 -9.35 -7.02 1.89
C ASN A 105 -8.43 -5.87 1.46
N ALA A 106 -7.29 -6.17 0.83
CA ALA A 106 -6.41 -5.15 0.29
C ALA A 106 -7.10 -4.34 -0.81
N THR A 107 -7.83 -4.99 -1.72
CA THR A 107 -8.63 -4.32 -2.75
C THR A 107 -9.68 -3.39 -2.12
N PHE A 108 -10.41 -3.84 -1.10
CA PHE A 108 -11.36 -2.97 -0.38
C PHE A 108 -10.65 -1.79 0.29
N ALA A 109 -9.52 -2.03 0.97
CA ALA A 109 -8.76 -0.96 1.61
C ALA A 109 -8.32 0.11 0.61
N ILE A 110 -7.82 -0.31 -0.57
CA ILE A 110 -7.46 0.60 -1.65
C ILE A 110 -8.68 1.40 -2.11
N ILE A 111 -9.80 0.73 -2.40
CA ILE A 111 -11.04 1.39 -2.88
C ILE A 111 -11.55 2.42 -1.86
N GLU A 112 -11.67 2.05 -0.59
CA GLU A 112 -12.17 2.94 0.46
C GLU A 112 -11.24 4.13 0.68
N THR A 113 -9.92 3.92 0.70
CA THR A 113 -8.95 5.02 0.82
C THR A 113 -9.06 6.00 -0.35
N PHE A 114 -9.16 5.51 -1.59
CA PHE A 114 -9.33 6.39 -2.75
C PHE A 114 -10.69 7.11 -2.77
N ALA A 115 -11.75 6.46 -2.29
CA ALA A 115 -13.07 7.09 -2.16
C ALA A 115 -13.02 8.25 -1.15
N LYS A 116 -12.45 8.03 0.04
CA LYS A 116 -12.24 9.07 1.06
C LYS A 116 -11.36 10.22 0.57
N LEU A 117 -10.27 9.91 -0.14
CA LEU A 117 -9.39 10.94 -0.71
C LEU A 117 -10.12 11.83 -1.73
N ARG A 118 -10.97 11.24 -2.59
CA ARG A 118 -11.80 12.01 -3.53
C ARG A 118 -12.85 12.84 -2.81
N GLU A 119 -13.43 12.33 -1.73
CA GLU A 119 -14.39 13.08 -0.92
C GLU A 119 -13.72 14.28 -0.23
N LEU A 120 -12.54 14.08 0.34
CA LEU A 120 -11.73 15.15 0.92
C LEU A 120 -11.44 16.22 -0.14
N SER A 121 -10.95 15.82 -1.32
CA SER A 121 -10.67 16.75 -2.42
C SER A 121 -11.91 17.56 -2.85
N ARG A 122 -13.08 16.92 -2.97
CA ARG A 122 -14.34 17.63 -3.30
C ARG A 122 -14.75 18.60 -2.20
N THR A 123 -14.63 18.19 -0.95
CA THR A 123 -14.94 19.02 0.21
C THR A 123 -14.07 20.27 0.21
N LEU A 124 -12.76 20.10 -0.04
CA LEU A 124 -11.80 21.20 -0.16
C LEU A 124 -12.08 22.14 -1.35
N ASN A 125 -12.50 21.61 -2.49
CA ASN A 125 -12.81 22.42 -3.67
C ASN A 125 -14.08 23.27 -3.51
N ASN A 126 -15.00 22.87 -2.62
CA ASN A 126 -16.24 23.61 -2.37
C ASN A 126 -16.08 24.73 -1.32
N LEU A 127 -14.94 24.80 -0.62
CA LEU A 127 -14.68 25.82 0.40
C LEU A 127 -14.79 27.27 -0.11
N PRO A 128 -14.21 27.64 -1.27
CA PRO A 128 -14.18 29.03 -1.72
C PRO A 128 -15.57 29.62 -2.00
N ASP A 129 -16.51 28.78 -2.42
CA ASP A 129 -17.86 29.20 -2.85
C ASP A 129 -18.93 29.03 -1.75
N ALA A 130 -18.55 28.45 -0.61
CA ALA A 130 -19.45 28.17 0.50
C ALA A 130 -19.67 29.42 1.39
N SER A 131 -20.86 29.54 2.00
CA SER A 131 -21.11 30.57 3.02
C SER A 131 -20.24 30.36 4.26
N GLU A 132 -20.03 31.37 5.10
CA GLU A 132 -19.21 31.26 6.32
C GLU A 132 -19.66 30.10 7.24
N GLU A 133 -20.98 29.89 7.36
CA GLU A 133 -21.56 28.78 8.13
C GLU A 133 -21.21 27.41 7.51
N GLN A 134 -21.26 27.31 6.18
CA GLN A 134 -20.92 26.08 5.45
C GLN A 134 -19.42 25.80 5.45
N GLN A 135 -18.58 26.84 5.37
CA GLN A 135 -17.13 26.71 5.42
C GLN A 135 -16.68 26.01 6.71
N LYS A 136 -17.25 26.39 7.85
CA LYS A 136 -16.94 25.76 9.15
C LYS A 136 -17.27 24.25 9.14
N SER A 137 -18.43 23.86 8.61
CA SER A 137 -18.82 22.46 8.50
C SER A 137 -17.96 21.65 7.52
N LEU A 138 -17.62 22.23 6.37
CA LEU A 138 -16.75 21.59 5.37
C LEU A 138 -15.33 21.38 5.91
N LEU A 139 -14.85 22.33 6.72
CA LEU A 139 -13.55 22.26 7.36
C LEU A 139 -13.48 21.18 8.44
N GLU A 140 -14.51 21.08 9.29
CA GLU A 140 -14.64 20.00 10.28
C GLU A 140 -14.67 18.63 9.57
N LYS A 141 -15.53 18.49 8.56
CA LYS A 141 -15.62 17.28 7.75
C LYS A 141 -14.29 16.92 7.07
N SER A 142 -13.55 17.92 6.59
CA SER A 142 -12.22 17.71 5.98
C SER A 142 -11.20 17.22 7.01
N GLY A 143 -11.25 17.74 8.23
CA GLY A 143 -10.41 17.31 9.35
C GLY A 143 -10.67 15.85 9.75
N ASP A 144 -11.94 15.45 9.80
CA ASP A 144 -12.34 14.07 10.10
C ASP A 144 -11.88 13.11 8.99
N LEU A 145 -12.15 13.44 7.72
CA LEU A 145 -11.69 12.64 6.58
C LEU A 145 -10.17 12.50 6.52
N PHE A 146 -9.44 13.56 6.88
CA PHE A 146 -7.98 13.53 6.94
C PHE A 146 -7.49 12.64 8.08
N THR A 147 -8.09 12.75 9.27
CA THR A 147 -7.77 11.88 10.42
C THR A 147 -8.00 10.41 10.08
N ASP A 148 -9.15 10.08 9.49
CA ASP A 148 -9.49 8.75 9.00
C ASP A 148 -8.48 8.18 8.00
N LEU A 149 -7.91 9.03 7.13
CA LEU A 149 -6.89 8.62 6.17
C LEU A 149 -5.54 8.36 6.85
N LEU A 150 -5.22 9.09 7.92
CA LEU A 150 -3.95 8.94 8.65
C LEU A 150 -3.97 7.75 9.62
N ASP A 151 -5.04 7.56 10.38
CA ASP A 151 -5.15 6.51 11.41
C ASP A 151 -5.01 5.10 10.83
N ASN A 152 -5.36 4.92 9.55
CA ASN A 152 -5.23 3.63 8.86
C ASN A 152 -3.83 3.36 8.29
N ASN A 153 -2.92 4.34 8.29
CA ASN A 153 -1.62 4.24 7.61
C ASN A 153 -0.40 4.58 8.48
N LEU A 154 -0.58 5.16 9.66
CA LEU A 154 0.52 5.47 10.58
C LEU A 154 0.68 4.35 11.61
N GLN A 155 1.83 3.67 11.58
CA GLN A 155 2.22 2.78 12.66
C GLN A 155 2.70 3.58 13.87
N ALA A 156 2.35 3.10 15.06
CA ALA A 156 2.79 3.67 16.32
C ALA A 156 4.29 3.38 16.52
N THR A 157 5.14 4.36 16.24
CA THR A 157 6.51 4.40 16.78
C THR A 157 6.48 5.07 18.16
N ASP A 158 7.54 4.91 18.97
CA ASP A 158 7.68 5.55 20.30
C ASP A 158 7.85 7.09 20.23
N SER A 159 7.44 7.72 19.13
CA SER A 159 7.58 9.15 18.86
C SER A 159 6.21 9.83 18.77
N GLU A 160 6.02 10.94 19.49
CA GLU A 160 4.85 11.79 19.29
C GLU A 160 4.99 12.51 17.93
N THR A 161 4.18 12.09 16.96
CA THR A 161 4.12 12.76 15.65
C THR A 161 2.88 13.66 15.61
N THR A 162 3.10 14.96 15.40
CA THR A 162 2.03 15.92 15.14
C THR A 162 2.02 16.23 13.65
N ILE A 163 0.90 15.95 12.98
CA ILE A 163 0.68 16.34 11.58
C ILE A 163 -0.27 17.54 11.59
N GLU A 164 0.21 18.67 11.08
CA GLU A 164 -0.57 19.89 10.92
C GLU A 164 -0.92 20.12 9.45
N LEU A 165 -2.22 20.18 9.15
CA LEU A 165 -2.71 20.63 7.85
C LEU A 165 -3.13 22.09 7.97
N ASN A 166 -2.36 22.99 7.35
CA ASN A 166 -2.68 24.42 7.28
C ASN A 166 -3.46 24.71 6.00
N LEU A 167 -4.79 24.60 6.08
CA LEU A 167 -5.68 25.17 5.08
C LEU A 167 -5.82 26.66 5.42
N ALA A 168 -5.86 27.56 4.43
CA ALA A 168 -5.86 29.01 4.64
C ALA A 168 -6.89 29.56 5.66
N VAL A 169 -7.88 28.75 6.05
CA VAL A 169 -8.96 29.07 6.98
C VAL A 169 -9.07 28.10 8.19
N LEU A 170 -8.25 27.04 8.26
CA LEU A 170 -8.31 26.08 9.38
C LEU A 170 -6.98 25.36 9.64
N LYS A 171 -6.67 25.20 10.93
CA LYS A 171 -5.53 24.42 11.43
C LYS A 171 -6.03 23.10 12.01
N VAL A 172 -5.83 22.00 11.29
CA VAL A 172 -6.12 20.65 11.82
C VAL A 172 -4.86 20.12 12.50
N LYS A 173 -4.96 19.78 13.79
CA LYS A 173 -3.89 19.16 14.57
C LYS A 173 -4.31 17.75 14.95
N HIS A 174 -3.69 16.74 14.35
CA HIS A 174 -3.82 15.36 14.81
C HIS A 174 -2.62 15.02 15.72
N THR A 175 -2.87 14.48 16.90
CA THR A 175 -1.83 14.08 17.87
C THR A 175 -2.10 12.66 18.32
N VAL A 176 -1.22 11.74 17.93
CA VAL A 176 -1.28 10.35 18.38
C VAL A 176 -0.65 10.27 19.78
N LYS A 177 -1.42 9.92 20.81
CA LYS A 177 -0.93 9.70 22.18
C LYS A 177 -1.25 8.29 22.66
N ARG A 178 -0.25 7.59 23.22
CA ARG A 178 -0.39 6.21 23.72
C ARG A 178 -0.82 6.20 25.20
N LYS A 179 -1.75 5.30 25.55
CA LYS A 179 -1.87 4.77 26.92
C LYS A 179 -1.04 3.49 26.98
N ALA A 180 -0.08 3.43 27.90
CA ALA A 180 0.59 2.18 28.22
C ALA A 180 -0.44 1.26 28.89
N ASP A 181 -0.80 0.16 28.23
CA ASP A 181 -1.39 -0.97 28.94
C ASP A 181 -0.32 -1.47 29.92
N LYS A 182 -0.59 -1.33 31.20
CA LYS A 182 0.24 -1.89 32.26
C LYS A 182 0.08 -3.40 32.20
N GLU A 183 1.19 -4.09 31.93
CA GLU A 183 1.37 -5.51 32.30
C GLU A 183 1.16 -5.72 33.80
#